data_AF-A0A9X2HJR8-F1
#
_entry.id   AF-A0A9X2HJR8-F1
#
_cell.length_a   1.000
_cell.length_b   1.000
_cell.length_c   1.000
_cell.angle_alpha   90.00
_cell.angle_beta   90.00
_cell.angle_gamma   90.00
#
_symmetry.space_group_name_H-M   'P 1'
#
loop_
_entity.id
_entity.type
_entity.pdbx_description
1 polymer ?
#
loop_
_entity_poly.entity_id
_entity_poly.type
_entity_poly.pdbx_seq_one_letter_code
_entity_poly.pdbx_strand_id
1 'polypeptide(L)'
;MLMKALMPDPAPDRPCCRLTATDHSIFPIHSTQEAMMADRASASIRLGGALRHSRTPELCRIITAEGLSTEWDGAPFEIDEIPADRPLELMADQVRGGTFEELEAFCVENGLPFSRSCDPYVGGWDGERLVFDGVGDPRSYRITSNDNVVMTFAELCDLGTMEAIASHFAAAEIVIPPLSFVGGEADHG
;
A
#
# COMPACT_ATOMS: atom_id res chain seq x y z
N MET A 1 -48.74 -56.99 24.90
CA MET A 1 -48.54 -56.07 23.76
C MET A 1 -47.39 -55.15 24.12
N LEU A 2 -46.35 -55.20 23.31
CA LEU A 2 -45.03 -54.58 23.51
C LEU A 2 -45.15 -53.05 23.23
N MET A 3 -44.96 -52.19 24.24
CA MET A 3 -44.75 -50.75 24.00
C MET A 3 -43.28 -50.52 23.67
N LYS A 4 -43.04 -50.15 22.41
CA LYS A 4 -41.73 -49.92 21.81
C LYS A 4 -41.46 -48.41 21.82
N ALA A 5 -40.32 -48.06 22.44
CA ALA A 5 -39.40 -46.95 22.16
C ALA A 5 -39.94 -45.54 21.80
N LEU A 6 -39.52 -44.55 22.60
CA LEU A 6 -38.94 -43.30 22.07
C LEU A 6 -37.97 -42.71 23.11
N MET A 7 -36.67 -42.95 22.90
CA MET A 7 -35.56 -42.20 23.50
C MET A 7 -34.82 -41.49 22.34
N PRO A 8 -34.26 -40.29 22.56
CA PRO A 8 -33.75 -39.42 21.50
C PRO A 8 -32.37 -39.86 20.97
N ASP A 9 -32.14 -39.59 19.68
CA ASP A 9 -30.95 -39.93 18.91
C ASP A 9 -29.80 -38.92 19.15
N PRO A 10 -28.56 -39.35 19.45
CA PRO A 10 -27.40 -38.46 19.57
C PRO A 10 -26.78 -38.11 18.20
N ALA A 11 -26.34 -36.85 18.07
CA ALA A 11 -25.70 -36.30 16.88
C ALA A 11 -24.42 -37.07 16.44
N PRO A 12 -24.13 -37.17 15.12
CA PRO A 12 -22.91 -37.83 14.66
C PRO A 12 -21.66 -36.94 14.72
N ASP A 13 -20.63 -37.55 15.30
CA ASP A 13 -19.23 -37.12 15.38
C ASP A 13 -18.59 -36.83 14.02
N ARG A 14 -17.72 -35.80 14.01
CA ARG A 14 -16.83 -35.43 12.89
C ARG A 14 -15.72 -36.48 12.73
N PRO A 15 -15.46 -37.02 11.52
CA PRO A 15 -14.27 -37.82 11.29
C PRO A 15 -13.04 -36.94 11.05
N CYS A 16 -12.04 -37.14 11.91
CA CYS A 16 -10.68 -36.65 11.82
C CYS A 16 -10.02 -37.11 10.50
N CYS A 17 -9.58 -36.17 9.67
CA CYS A 17 -8.99 -36.41 8.36
C CYS A 17 -7.80 -37.38 8.42
N ARG A 18 -7.92 -38.50 7.71
CA ARG A 18 -6.85 -39.49 7.47
C ARG A 18 -6.66 -39.59 5.95
N LEU A 19 -5.72 -38.83 5.39
CA LEU A 19 -5.34 -38.89 3.98
C LEU A 19 -4.17 -39.87 3.83
N THR A 20 -4.44 -41.03 3.24
CA THR A 20 -3.43 -42.00 2.78
C THR A 20 -3.02 -41.67 1.35
N ALA A 21 -1.71 -41.67 1.09
CA ALA A 21 -1.09 -41.42 -0.20
C ALA A 21 -0.98 -42.69 -1.06
N THR A 22 -1.38 -42.60 -2.34
CA THR A 22 -0.96 -43.43 -3.50
C THR A 22 -1.60 -42.80 -4.76
N ASP A 23 -1.07 -42.72 -5.97
CA ASP A 23 0.26 -42.66 -6.58
C ASP A 23 0.03 -42.40 -8.11
N HIS A 24 0.89 -41.62 -8.78
CA HIS A 24 1.25 -41.61 -10.23
C HIS A 24 0.14 -41.66 -11.34
N SER A 25 0.12 -40.91 -12.44
CA SER A 25 1.04 -39.95 -13.07
C SER A 25 0.43 -39.45 -14.42
N ILE A 26 0.91 -38.31 -14.92
CA ILE A 26 0.93 -37.86 -16.33
C ILE A 26 -0.31 -37.14 -16.91
N PHE A 27 -0.26 -35.80 -16.90
CA PHE A 27 -0.32 -34.95 -18.10
C PHE A 27 0.69 -33.80 -17.92
N PRO A 28 1.35 -33.34 -18.99
CA PRO A 28 2.60 -32.59 -18.89
C PRO A 28 2.37 -31.20 -18.30
N ILE A 29 3.04 -30.94 -17.18
CA ILE A 29 3.40 -29.61 -16.68
C ILE A 29 4.32 -28.91 -17.69
N HIS A 30 3.74 -28.46 -18.81
CA HIS A 30 4.29 -27.34 -19.56
C HIS A 30 3.56 -26.07 -19.14
N SER A 31 3.91 -25.59 -17.96
CA SER A 31 3.89 -24.16 -17.68
C SER A 31 5.14 -23.79 -16.90
N THR A 32 6.28 -24.22 -17.43
CA THR A 32 7.58 -23.64 -17.11
C THR A 32 7.77 -22.40 -18.00
N GLN A 33 6.82 -21.48 -17.94
CA GLN A 33 6.96 -20.16 -18.55
C GLN A 33 6.13 -19.14 -17.76
N GLU A 34 6.83 -18.46 -16.85
CA GLU A 34 6.55 -17.13 -16.27
C GLU A 34 5.71 -17.02 -14.98
N ALA A 35 6.10 -17.74 -13.92
CA ALA A 35 5.82 -17.34 -12.53
C ALA A 35 6.88 -16.33 -11.99
N MET A 36 7.43 -15.46 -12.84
CA MET A 36 8.57 -14.60 -12.48
C MET A 36 8.37 -13.11 -12.78
N MET A 37 7.16 -12.68 -13.16
CA MET A 37 6.81 -11.27 -13.46
C MET A 37 5.43 -10.92 -12.88
N ALA A 38 5.19 -11.25 -11.62
CA ALA A 38 3.86 -11.23 -11.02
C ALA A 38 3.75 -10.39 -9.73
N ASP A 39 4.82 -9.71 -9.31
CA ASP A 39 4.81 -8.85 -8.13
C ASP A 39 4.87 -7.36 -8.50
N ARG A 40 4.19 -6.97 -9.57
CA ARG A 40 4.23 -5.59 -10.07
C ARG A 40 2.84 -4.98 -10.12
N ALA A 41 2.71 -3.77 -9.59
CA ALA A 41 1.47 -3.00 -9.60
C ALA A 41 1.77 -1.55 -10.01
N SER A 42 0.75 -0.84 -10.50
CA SER A 42 0.83 0.60 -10.62
C SER A 42 0.77 1.21 -9.23
N ALA A 43 1.66 2.16 -8.97
CA ALA A 43 1.67 2.89 -7.71
C ALA A 43 1.86 4.38 -7.96
N SER A 44 1.26 5.18 -7.09
CA SER A 44 1.42 6.62 -7.06
C SER A 44 1.76 7.06 -5.65
N ILE A 45 2.54 8.12 -5.54
CA ILE A 45 2.91 8.72 -4.27
C ILE A 45 2.77 10.23 -4.36
N ARG A 46 2.12 10.80 -3.35
CA ARG A 46 1.99 12.23 -3.14
C ARG A 46 2.77 12.61 -1.91
N LEU A 47 3.78 13.47 -2.06
CA LEU A 47 4.62 13.90 -0.96
C LEU A 47 4.70 15.43 -0.90
N GLY A 48 4.92 15.95 0.30
CA GLY A 48 4.93 17.39 0.53
C GLY A 48 5.58 17.77 1.85
N GLY A 49 5.47 19.04 2.22
CA GLY A 49 6.07 19.59 3.43
C GLY A 49 7.38 20.35 3.18
N ALA A 50 8.14 20.55 4.24
CA ALA A 50 9.36 21.37 4.20
C ALA A 50 10.60 20.48 4.07
N LEU A 51 11.23 20.48 2.90
CA LEU A 51 12.48 19.78 2.63
C LEU A 51 13.66 20.76 2.66
N ARG A 52 14.79 20.37 3.24
CA ARG A 52 16.01 21.20 3.17
C ARG A 52 16.54 21.25 1.75
N HIS A 53 16.91 22.44 1.25
CA HIS A 53 17.51 22.61 -0.10
C HIS A 53 18.73 21.70 -0.32
N SER A 54 19.52 21.44 0.73
CA SER A 54 20.68 20.55 0.66
C SER A 54 20.33 19.09 0.36
N ARG A 55 19.08 18.68 0.57
CA ARG A 55 18.57 17.31 0.35
C ARG A 55 17.86 17.16 -1.00
N THR A 56 17.60 18.25 -1.71
CA THR A 56 16.94 18.20 -3.03
C THR A 56 17.68 17.31 -4.05
N PRO A 57 19.03 17.35 -4.17
CA PRO A 57 19.73 16.47 -5.10
C PRO A 57 19.58 14.98 -4.76
N GLU A 58 19.46 14.65 -3.48
CA GLU A 58 19.26 13.29 -3.01
C GLU A 58 17.85 12.79 -3.34
N LEU A 59 16.83 13.63 -3.14
CA LEU A 59 15.46 13.35 -3.55
C LEU A 59 15.38 13.06 -5.05
N CYS A 60 15.92 13.93 -5.90
CA CYS A 60 15.91 13.72 -7.36
C CYS A 60 16.58 12.40 -7.75
N ARG A 61 17.73 12.09 -7.14
CA ARG A 61 18.44 10.82 -7.40
C ARG A 61 17.57 9.60 -7.08
N ILE A 62 16.86 9.61 -5.95
CA ILE A 62 15.98 8.51 -5.53
C ILE A 62 14.80 8.38 -6.50
N ILE A 63 14.13 9.48 -6.83
CA ILE A 63 12.99 9.49 -7.77
C ILE A 63 13.40 8.91 -9.13
N THR A 64 14.55 9.33 -9.68
CA THR A 64 15.07 8.79 -10.94
C THR A 64 15.46 7.32 -10.83
N ALA A 65 16.06 6.89 -9.72
CA ALA A 65 16.47 5.50 -9.51
C ALA A 65 15.27 4.54 -9.42
N GLU A 66 14.16 5.00 -8.84
CA GLU A 66 12.90 4.25 -8.75
C GLU A 66 12.01 4.41 -10.00
N GLY A 67 12.42 5.22 -10.99
CA GLY A 67 11.74 5.34 -12.29
C GLY A 67 10.42 6.11 -12.24
N LEU A 68 10.25 6.99 -11.26
CA LEU A 68 9.03 7.79 -11.11
C LEU A 68 8.97 8.97 -12.10
N SER A 69 7.76 9.33 -12.50
CA SER A 69 7.44 10.49 -13.33
C SER A 69 6.28 11.29 -12.74
N THR A 70 6.09 12.54 -13.18
CA THR A 70 4.92 13.36 -12.82
C THR A 70 3.65 12.97 -13.59
N GLU A 71 3.78 12.14 -14.62
CA GLU A 71 2.69 11.61 -15.43
C GLU A 71 2.85 10.09 -15.66
N TRP A 72 1.75 9.38 -15.87
CA TRP A 72 1.79 7.96 -16.23
C TRP A 72 2.45 7.76 -17.59
N ASP A 73 3.41 6.82 -17.67
CA ASP A 73 4.23 6.57 -18.89
C ASP A 73 4.95 7.84 -19.40
N GLY A 74 5.28 8.74 -18.47
CA GLY A 74 5.93 10.01 -18.73
C GLY A 74 7.43 9.95 -18.93
N ALA A 75 8.00 11.10 -19.25
CA ALA A 75 9.45 11.28 -19.21
C ALA A 75 9.99 11.10 -17.78
N PRO A 76 11.27 10.72 -17.62
CA PRO A 76 11.91 10.70 -16.30
C PRO A 76 11.77 12.06 -15.61
N PHE A 77 11.51 12.01 -14.30
CA PHE A 77 11.34 13.21 -13.49
C PHE A 77 12.54 14.16 -13.54
N GLU A 78 12.25 15.46 -13.72
CA GLU A 78 13.21 16.57 -13.65
C GLU A 78 12.86 17.51 -12.49
N ILE A 79 13.88 18.16 -11.93
CA ILE A 79 13.73 19.06 -10.77
C ILE A 79 12.79 20.25 -11.04
N ASP A 80 12.72 20.71 -12.29
CA ASP A 80 11.87 21.84 -12.70
C ASP A 80 10.38 21.47 -12.75
N GLU A 81 10.05 20.18 -12.67
CA GLU A 81 8.66 19.71 -12.59
C GLU A 81 8.09 19.79 -11.17
N ILE A 82 8.92 20.13 -10.17
CA ILE A 82 8.48 20.29 -8.80
C ILE A 82 7.55 21.50 -8.70
N PRO A 83 6.28 21.29 -8.34
CA PRO A 83 5.34 22.40 -8.23
C PRO A 83 5.64 23.25 -6.99
N ALA A 84 5.49 24.57 -7.13
CA ALA A 84 5.75 25.52 -6.05
C ALA A 84 4.63 25.61 -5.00
N ASP A 85 3.39 25.28 -5.37
CA ASP A 85 2.18 25.56 -4.58
C ASP A 85 1.27 24.34 -4.36
N ARG A 86 1.68 23.16 -4.82
CA ARG A 86 0.97 21.89 -4.60
C ARG A 86 1.94 20.80 -4.17
N PRO A 87 1.43 19.68 -3.61
CA PRO A 87 2.26 18.51 -3.34
C PRO A 87 2.90 17.98 -4.61
N LEU A 88 4.06 17.32 -4.47
CA LEU A 88 4.67 16.59 -5.56
C LEU A 88 3.94 15.25 -5.71
N GLU A 89 3.37 15.03 -6.89
CA GLU A 89 2.69 13.80 -7.27
C GLU A 89 3.58 13.05 -8.25
N LEU A 90 3.87 11.79 -7.92
CA LEU A 90 4.74 10.92 -8.69
C LEU A 90 4.04 9.59 -8.94
N MET A 91 4.27 9.03 -10.11
CA MET A 91 3.59 7.84 -10.61
C MET A 91 4.60 6.94 -11.31
N ALA A 92 4.43 5.64 -11.14
CA ALA A 92 5.22 4.64 -11.85
C ALA A 92 4.37 3.39 -12.11
N ASP A 93 4.52 2.83 -13.31
CA ASP A 93 3.95 1.54 -13.64
C ASP A 93 4.93 0.42 -13.28
N GLN A 94 4.40 -0.80 -13.19
CA GLN A 94 5.22 -2.00 -13.00
C GLN A 94 6.13 -1.97 -11.74
N VAL A 95 5.69 -1.28 -10.68
CA VAL A 95 6.44 -1.12 -9.43
C VAL A 95 6.45 -2.43 -8.67
N ARG A 96 7.66 -2.91 -8.33
CA ARG A 96 7.81 -4.15 -7.56
C ARG A 96 7.20 -3.97 -6.18
N GLY A 97 6.30 -4.88 -5.79
CA GLY A 97 5.57 -4.83 -4.52
C GLY A 97 4.60 -3.64 -4.38
N GLY A 98 4.48 -2.77 -5.40
CA GLY A 98 3.69 -1.54 -5.31
C GLY A 98 4.23 -0.52 -4.30
N THR A 99 5.51 -0.62 -3.92
CA THR A 99 6.17 0.20 -2.90
C THR A 99 7.38 0.94 -3.47
N PHE A 100 7.64 2.12 -2.90
CA PHE A 100 8.77 2.98 -3.24
C PHE A 100 9.73 2.99 -2.04
N GLU A 101 10.43 1.88 -1.80
CA GLU A 101 11.15 1.64 -0.53
C GLU A 101 12.17 2.74 -0.19
N GLU A 102 12.97 3.20 -1.15
CA GLU A 102 13.98 4.24 -0.91
C GLU A 102 13.32 5.60 -0.71
N LEU A 103 12.29 5.92 -1.50
CA LEU A 103 11.58 7.19 -1.40
C LEU A 103 10.75 7.30 -0.11
N GLU A 104 10.04 6.25 0.27
CA GLU A 104 9.29 6.17 1.52
C GLU A 104 10.21 6.33 2.73
N ALA A 105 11.35 5.62 2.74
CA ALA A 105 12.35 5.75 3.80
C ALA A 105 12.92 7.17 3.88
N PHE A 106 13.23 7.78 2.73
CA PHE A 106 13.70 9.16 2.66
C PHE A 106 12.66 10.15 3.22
N CYS A 107 11.38 9.96 2.90
CA CYS A 107 10.31 10.78 3.43
C CYS A 107 10.19 10.65 4.96
N VAL A 108 10.25 9.43 5.50
CA VAL A 108 10.24 9.21 6.96
C VAL A 108 11.45 9.85 7.64
N GLU A 109 12.66 9.68 7.09
CA GLU A 109 13.88 10.26 7.65
C GLU A 109 13.84 11.79 7.70
N ASN A 110 13.25 12.42 6.68
CA ASN A 110 13.16 13.87 6.57
C ASN A 110 11.86 14.45 7.14
N GLY A 111 10.96 13.62 7.68
CA GLY A 111 9.67 14.06 8.24
C GLY A 111 8.73 14.66 7.19
N LEU A 112 8.83 14.20 5.93
CA LEU A 112 7.99 14.65 4.83
C LEU A 112 6.68 13.85 4.82
N PRO A 113 5.51 14.47 5.06
CA PRO A 113 4.24 13.77 4.93
C PRO A 113 4.06 13.25 3.49
N PHE A 114 3.58 12.02 3.38
CA PHE A 114 3.27 11.40 2.09
C PHE A 114 2.04 10.49 2.16
N SER A 115 1.44 10.27 1.00
CA SER A 115 0.39 9.28 0.77
C SER A 115 0.75 8.49 -0.48
N ARG A 116 1.01 7.20 -0.35
CA ARG A 116 1.19 6.26 -1.46
C ARG A 116 -0.08 5.46 -1.65
N SER A 117 -0.54 5.30 -2.88
CA SER A 117 -1.57 4.32 -3.23
C SER A 117 -0.99 3.31 -4.22
N CYS A 118 -1.30 2.03 -4.05
CA CYS A 118 -1.00 1.00 -5.04
C CYS A 118 -2.26 0.22 -5.43
N ASP A 119 -2.32 -0.14 -6.71
CA ASP A 119 -3.43 -0.92 -7.24
C ASP A 119 -3.40 -2.37 -6.74
N PRO A 120 -4.57 -3.00 -6.56
CA PRO A 120 -4.66 -4.40 -6.22
C PRO A 120 -4.02 -5.27 -7.30
N TYR A 121 -3.29 -6.30 -6.87
CA TYR A 121 -2.79 -7.34 -7.75
C TYR A 121 -3.65 -8.61 -7.62
N VAL A 122 -4.29 -9.00 -8.72
CA VAL A 122 -5.17 -10.18 -8.75
C VAL A 122 -4.40 -11.44 -8.38
N GLY A 123 -4.71 -12.01 -7.21
CA GLY A 123 -4.11 -13.24 -6.71
C GLY A 123 -2.89 -13.04 -5.78
N GLY A 124 -2.53 -11.80 -5.44
CA GLY A 124 -1.48 -11.54 -4.44
C GLY A 124 -1.93 -10.61 -3.31
N TRP A 125 -2.20 -9.33 -3.59
CA TRP A 125 -2.52 -8.34 -2.56
C TRP A 125 -3.67 -7.42 -2.95
N ASP A 126 -4.38 -6.92 -1.93
CA ASP A 126 -5.41 -5.90 -2.08
C ASP A 126 -4.78 -4.53 -2.33
N GLY A 127 -5.57 -3.61 -2.87
CA GLY A 127 -5.13 -2.22 -3.02
C GLY A 127 -4.80 -1.63 -1.66
N GLU A 128 -3.71 -0.90 -1.59
CA GLU A 128 -3.20 -0.35 -0.34
C GLU A 128 -2.94 1.15 -0.48
N ARG A 129 -3.36 1.91 0.53
CA ARG A 129 -2.88 3.27 0.75
C ARG A 129 -2.01 3.32 2.00
N LEU A 130 -0.77 3.74 1.84
CA LEU A 130 0.15 4.03 2.94
C LEU A 130 0.22 5.53 3.18
N VAL A 131 0.00 5.95 4.42
CA VAL A 131 -0.08 7.36 4.81
C VAL A 131 0.90 7.65 5.92
N PHE A 132 1.70 8.68 5.75
CA PHE A 132 2.60 9.23 6.75
C PHE A 132 2.32 10.71 6.94
N ASP A 133 2.06 11.14 8.17
CA ASP A 133 1.70 12.52 8.50
C ASP A 133 2.91 13.39 8.91
N GLY A 134 4.13 12.86 8.75
CA GLY A 134 5.38 13.51 9.16
C GLY A 134 5.85 13.12 10.56
N VAL A 135 5.06 12.38 11.34
CA VAL A 135 5.40 11.97 12.71
C VAL A 135 5.06 10.50 12.98
N GLY A 136 5.98 9.78 13.62
CA GLY A 136 5.76 8.38 13.99
C GLY A 136 5.95 7.43 12.82
N ASP A 137 5.15 6.37 12.78
CA ASP A 137 5.27 5.33 11.75
C ASP A 137 4.16 5.49 10.68
N PRO A 138 4.46 5.19 9.39
CA PRO A 138 3.45 5.15 8.34
C PRO A 138 2.31 4.18 8.66
N ARG A 139 1.08 4.56 8.30
CA ARG A 139 -0.15 3.78 8.52
C ARG A 139 -0.69 3.27 7.20
N SER A 140 -1.00 1.98 7.15
CA SER A 140 -1.53 1.30 5.96
C SER A 140 -3.06 1.15 6.06
N TYR A 141 -3.74 1.39 4.94
CA TYR A 141 -5.18 1.30 4.78
C TYR A 141 -5.52 0.50 3.54
N ARG A 142 -6.56 -0.34 3.60
CA ARG A 142 -7.04 -1.02 2.40
C ARG A 142 -7.85 -0.05 1.56
N ILE A 143 -7.64 -0.09 0.25
CA ILE A 143 -8.38 0.69 -0.73
C ILE A 143 -8.99 -0.23 -1.79
N THR A 144 -10.07 0.25 -2.40
CA THR A 144 -10.59 -0.31 -3.64
C THR A 144 -9.75 0.14 -4.84
N SER A 145 -9.99 -0.44 -6.01
CA SER A 145 -9.39 0.02 -7.28
C SER A 145 -9.72 1.48 -7.65
N ASN A 146 -10.71 2.08 -6.99
CA ASN A 146 -11.08 3.49 -7.18
C ASN A 146 -10.49 4.38 -6.08
N ASP A 147 -9.46 3.93 -5.36
CA ASP A 147 -8.77 4.67 -4.29
C ASP A 147 -9.70 5.11 -3.13
N ASN A 148 -10.76 4.33 -2.90
CA ASN A 148 -11.66 4.51 -1.75
C ASN A 148 -11.20 3.61 -0.60
N VAL A 149 -10.97 4.20 0.57
CA VAL A 149 -10.61 3.46 1.78
C VAL A 149 -11.77 2.57 2.20
N VAL A 150 -11.44 1.31 2.51
CA VAL A 150 -12.40 0.30 2.95
C VAL A 150 -11.90 -0.41 4.19
N MET A 151 -12.83 -0.88 5.01
CA MET A 151 -12.55 -1.69 6.18
C MET A 151 -13.48 -2.89 6.22
N THR A 152 -13.01 -3.94 6.89
CA THR A 152 -13.79 -5.15 7.15
C THR A 152 -14.77 -4.92 8.31
N PHE A 153 -15.76 -5.80 8.41
CA PHE A 153 -16.68 -5.78 9.56
C PHE A 153 -15.95 -6.03 10.90
N ALA A 154 -14.88 -6.83 10.88
CA ALA A 154 -14.07 -7.08 12.07
C ALA A 154 -13.38 -5.79 12.57
N GLU A 155 -12.75 -5.04 11.66
CA GLU A 155 -12.11 -3.74 12.00
C GLU A 155 -13.13 -2.72 12.50
N LEU A 156 -14.33 -2.71 11.90
CA LEU A 156 -15.43 -1.87 12.38
C LEU A 156 -15.81 -2.23 13.83
N CYS A 157 -15.91 -3.52 14.15
CA CYS A 157 -16.16 -3.98 15.52
C CYS A 157 -15.03 -3.64 16.48
N ASP A 158 -13.77 -3.72 16.03
CA ASP A 158 -12.59 -3.40 16.85
C ASP A 158 -12.52 -1.90 17.19
N LEU A 159 -12.91 -1.03 16.26
CA LEU A 159 -12.99 0.42 16.49
C LEU A 159 -14.14 0.79 17.43
N GLY A 160 -15.27 0.07 17.35
CA GLY A 160 -16.35 0.07 18.34
C GLY A 160 -17.20 1.35 18.46
N THR A 161 -16.72 2.50 17.96
CA THR A 161 -17.44 3.78 17.99
C THR A 161 -17.43 4.48 16.64
N MET A 162 -18.47 5.27 16.37
CA MET A 162 -18.56 6.04 15.13
C MET A 162 -17.44 7.08 15.02
N GLU A 163 -17.03 7.65 16.15
CA GLU A 163 -15.93 8.60 16.24
C GLU A 163 -14.58 7.95 15.88
N ALA A 164 -14.33 6.73 16.34
CA ALA A 164 -13.12 5.98 15.98
C ALA A 164 -13.10 5.60 14.49
N ILE A 165 -14.26 5.20 13.96
CA ILE A 165 -14.44 4.93 12.52
C ILE A 165 -14.18 6.19 11.70
N ALA A 166 -14.79 7.33 12.05
CA ALA A 166 -14.55 8.60 11.37
C ALA A 166 -13.09 9.04 11.45
N SER A 167 -12.43 8.85 12.60
CA SER A 167 -11.02 9.16 12.78
C SER A 167 -10.11 8.29 11.93
N HIS A 168 -10.45 7.00 11.75
CA HIS A 168 -9.72 6.10 10.86
C HIS A 168 -9.75 6.57 9.40
N PHE A 169 -10.93 6.93 8.89
CA PHE A 169 -11.05 7.47 7.53
C PHE A 169 -10.35 8.82 7.38
N ALA A 170 -10.50 9.72 8.35
CA ALA A 170 -9.82 11.02 8.33
C ALA A 170 -8.28 10.87 8.33
N ALA A 171 -7.75 9.89 9.06
CA ALA A 171 -6.32 9.59 9.09
C ALA A 171 -5.80 8.92 7.80
N ALA A 172 -6.69 8.43 6.93
CA ALA A 172 -6.36 7.89 5.62
C ALA A 172 -6.48 8.94 4.48
N GLU A 173 -7.18 10.04 4.73
CA GLU A 173 -7.39 11.17 3.81
C GLU A 173 -6.62 12.42 4.26
N ILE A 174 -5.36 12.25 4.65
CA ILE A 174 -4.56 13.40 5.08
C ILE A 174 -4.38 14.40 3.93
N VAL A 175 -4.42 15.67 4.28
CA VAL A 175 -4.09 16.73 3.32
C VAL A 175 -2.58 16.91 3.32
N ILE A 176 -1.93 16.41 2.27
CA ILE A 176 -0.50 16.63 2.06
C ILE A 176 -0.28 18.13 1.74
N PRO A 177 0.56 18.85 2.50
CA PRO A 177 0.87 20.25 2.22
C PRO A 177 1.74 20.39 0.95
N PRO A 178 1.83 21.58 0.34
CA PRO A 178 2.76 21.82 -0.78
C PRO A 178 4.20 21.44 -0.44
N LEU A 179 4.95 20.98 -1.43
CA LEU A 179 6.38 20.74 -1.26
C LEU A 179 7.12 22.08 -1.30
N SER A 180 7.84 22.39 -0.22
CA SER A 180 8.58 23.64 -0.07
C SER A 180 10.02 23.35 0.31
N PHE A 181 10.94 24.14 -0.23
CA PHE A 181 12.35 24.03 0.09
C PHE A 181 12.74 25.08 1.13
N VAL A 182 13.35 24.65 2.24
CA VAL A 182 13.79 25.51 3.33
C VAL A 182 15.32 25.55 3.41
N GLY A 183 15.88 26.71 3.77
CA GLY A 183 17.32 26.88 4.02
C GLY A 183 18.18 27.20 2.79
N GLY A 184 17.88 28.31 2.10
CA GLY A 184 18.83 28.99 1.21
C GLY A 184 19.41 30.23 1.90
N GLU A 185 20.74 30.27 2.03
CA GLU A 185 21.59 31.38 2.50
C GLU A 185 21.15 32.14 3.77
N ALA A 186 21.80 31.82 4.90
CA ALA A 186 22.05 32.84 5.91
C ALA A 186 22.92 33.92 5.26
N ASP A 187 22.28 35.05 4.96
CA ASP A 187 22.86 36.37 4.71
C ASP A 187 24.14 36.55 5.56
N HIS A 188 25.31 36.48 4.90
CA HIS A 188 26.58 36.85 5.52
C HIS A 188 26.73 38.36 5.41
N GLY A 189 26.15 39.07 6.38
CA GLY A 189 26.42 40.49 6.67
C GLY A 189 27.70 40.68 7.48
#